data_AF-A0A452ZI95-F1
#
_entry.id   AF-A0A452ZI95-F1
#
_cell.length_a   1.000
_cell.length_b   1.000
_cell.length_c   1.000
_cell.angle_alpha   90.00
_cell.angle_beta   90.00
_cell.angle_gamma   90.00
#
_symmetry.space_group_name_H-M   'P 1'
#
loop_
_entity.id
_entity.type
_entity.pdbx_description
1 polymer ?
#
loop_
_entity_poly.entity_id
_entity_poly.type
_entity_poly.pdbx_seq_one_letter_code
_entity_poly.pdbx_strand_id
1 'polypeptide(L)'
;RGTPVVSENWIVDSIQKKEAQPLAAYDIVSDVVPEGRGLPLDKLDPSEEAIETLAAELKLAGKRSVHKDSKLDKDGGHIFEKDGIIYNCACSICELGSEMNQFCIMQLIMLPEKQLHLFYKKGPIGHDQMAEERVEDFGNCVNDAIKEFARLFEEVTGNEFEPWEREKKFEKKSMKMYPLDMDVGFDVRHGGAALRQLGAAAAHCKLDPAISFLLKQLCGQEIYRYALTEMAQDLPDLPVGMLTDLHLKRGEEVLLEWIRDAEAAPESGPAADALWIEISNKWFTLFPTTRPYIMRGFEQIADNVRLHATLLTPSPIS
;
A
#
# COMPACT_ATOMS: atom_id res chain seq x y z
N ARG A 1 25.43 -8.36 -22.14
CA ARG A 1 26.03 -7.03 -21.81
C ARG A 1 24.98 -6.31 -20.99
N GLY A 2 25.29 -5.95 -19.74
CA GLY A 2 24.31 -5.39 -18.81
C GLY A 2 23.79 -4.03 -19.26
N THR A 3 22.54 -3.72 -18.91
CA THR A 3 21.94 -2.40 -19.11
C THR A 3 22.59 -1.42 -18.13
N PRO A 4 23.11 -0.27 -18.56
CA PRO A 4 23.67 0.74 -17.67
C PRO A 4 22.57 1.33 -16.77
N VAL A 5 22.87 1.49 -15.48
CA VAL A 5 21.97 2.08 -14.47
C VAL A 5 22.46 3.50 -14.18
N VAL A 6 21.61 4.49 -14.38
CA VAL A 6 21.94 5.92 -14.21
C VAL A 6 20.88 6.60 -13.36
N SER A 7 21.23 7.70 -12.69
CA SER A 7 20.29 8.43 -11.84
C SER A 7 19.14 9.04 -12.66
N GLU A 8 18.00 9.28 -12.02
CA GLU A 8 16.84 9.93 -12.64
C GLU A 8 17.19 11.30 -13.27
N ASN A 9 18.19 11.98 -12.70
CA ASN A 9 18.71 13.25 -13.22
C ASN A 9 19.24 13.14 -14.65
N TRP A 10 19.71 11.96 -15.07
CA TRP A 10 20.13 11.75 -16.46
C TRP A 10 18.97 11.96 -17.44
N ILE A 11 17.78 11.45 -17.09
CA ILE A 11 16.58 11.59 -17.89
C ILE A 11 16.14 13.05 -17.89
N VAL A 12 16.06 13.67 -16.72
CA VAL A 12 15.65 15.07 -16.55
C VAL A 12 16.55 16.00 -17.37
N ASP A 13 17.86 15.86 -17.24
CA ASP A 13 18.83 16.71 -17.95
C ASP A 13 18.85 16.45 -19.45
N SER A 14 18.73 15.18 -19.87
CA SER A 14 18.68 14.84 -21.31
C SER A 14 17.44 15.42 -21.98
N ILE A 15 16.31 15.44 -21.28
CA ILE A 15 15.07 16.07 -21.77
C ILE A 15 15.25 17.59 -21.84
N GLN A 16 15.73 18.22 -20.77
CA GLN A 16 15.92 19.67 -20.71
C GLN A 16 16.88 20.18 -21.79
N LYS A 17 18.00 19.46 -22.00
CA LYS A 17 19.04 19.83 -22.96
C LYS A 17 18.75 19.33 -24.38
N LYS A 18 17.70 18.54 -24.58
CA LYS A 18 17.31 17.92 -25.86
C LYS A 18 18.42 17.12 -26.53
N GLU A 19 19.33 16.56 -25.73
CA GLU A 19 20.44 15.74 -26.17
C GLU A 19 20.73 14.68 -25.12
N ALA A 20 21.08 13.47 -25.55
CA ALA A 20 21.44 12.40 -24.64
C ALA A 20 22.70 12.79 -23.86
N GLN A 21 22.57 12.95 -22.53
CA GLN A 21 23.71 13.27 -21.69
C GLN A 21 24.65 12.06 -21.61
N PRO A 22 25.96 12.28 -21.35
CA PRO A 22 26.89 11.17 -21.18
C PRO A 22 26.52 10.33 -19.95
N LEU A 23 26.17 9.06 -20.15
CA LEU A 23 25.75 8.13 -19.08
C LEU A 23 26.74 8.08 -17.90
N ALA A 24 28.04 8.16 -18.19
CA ALA A 24 29.10 8.12 -17.18
C ALA A 24 29.03 9.27 -16.16
N ALA A 25 28.48 10.43 -16.53
CA ALA A 25 28.35 11.57 -15.62
C ALA A 25 27.16 11.44 -14.64
N TYR A 26 26.33 10.42 -14.83
CA TYR A 26 25.13 10.14 -14.05
C TYR A 26 25.11 8.68 -13.56
N ASP A 27 26.28 8.03 -13.58
CA ASP A 27 26.46 6.63 -13.22
C ASP A 27 26.41 6.45 -11.71
N ILE A 28 25.26 5.98 -11.22
CA ILE A 28 25.05 5.63 -9.81
C ILE A 28 25.76 4.34 -9.43
N VAL A 29 26.26 3.53 -10.38
CA VAL A 29 27.01 2.31 -10.05
C VAL A 29 28.35 2.64 -9.41
N SER A 30 28.92 3.82 -9.70
CA SER A 30 30.18 4.26 -9.11
C SER A 30 30.05 4.83 -7.69
N ASP A 31 28.90 5.41 -7.34
CA ASP A 31 28.66 6.04 -6.03
C ASP A 31 27.88 5.16 -5.04
N VAL A 32 27.25 4.07 -5.48
CA VAL A 32 26.38 3.23 -4.63
C VAL A 32 27.00 1.85 -4.30
N VAL A 33 28.23 1.53 -4.75
CA VAL A 33 28.75 0.18 -4.49
C VAL A 33 30.27 0.05 -4.31
N PRO A 34 30.77 -0.22 -3.09
CA PRO A 34 31.83 -1.21 -2.96
C PRO A 34 31.22 -2.55 -3.36
N GLU A 35 31.55 -3.01 -4.58
CA GLU A 35 31.15 -4.29 -5.19
C GLU A 35 29.73 -4.37 -5.79
N GLY A 36 29.52 -3.55 -6.82
CA GLY A 36 28.41 -3.61 -7.77
C GLY A 36 28.48 -4.82 -8.68
N ARG A 37 28.09 -5.98 -8.15
CA ARG A 37 27.10 -6.76 -8.89
C ARG A 37 25.77 -6.13 -8.52
N GLY A 38 25.00 -5.62 -9.48
CA GLY A 38 23.56 -5.45 -9.23
C GLY A 38 23.10 -6.73 -8.55
N LEU A 39 22.40 -6.63 -7.41
CA LEU A 39 21.99 -7.80 -6.63
C LEU A 39 21.38 -8.78 -7.64
N PRO A 40 22.04 -9.91 -7.95
CA PRO A 40 21.47 -10.82 -8.90
C PRO A 40 20.20 -11.38 -8.24
N LEU A 41 19.25 -11.87 -9.02
CA LEU A 41 18.01 -12.46 -8.49
C LEU A 41 18.27 -13.61 -7.48
N ASP A 42 19.50 -14.07 -7.32
CA ASP A 42 19.95 -15.03 -6.32
C ASP A 42 20.34 -14.40 -4.96
N LYS A 43 20.46 -13.07 -4.88
CA LYS A 43 20.63 -12.27 -3.66
C LYS A 43 19.34 -11.54 -3.24
N LEU A 44 18.23 -11.85 -3.92
CA LEU A 44 16.87 -11.62 -3.41
C LEU A 44 16.81 -12.07 -1.94
N ASP A 45 16.07 -11.34 -1.09
CA ASP A 45 15.64 -11.88 0.20
C ASP A 45 14.96 -13.24 -0.10
N PRO A 46 15.61 -14.37 0.22
CA PRO A 46 15.13 -15.68 -0.21
C PRO A 46 14.10 -16.23 0.77
N SER A 47 13.63 -15.41 1.72
CA SER A 47 12.53 -15.78 2.60
C SER A 47 11.30 -16.15 1.76
N GLU A 48 10.60 -17.21 2.19
CA GLU A 48 9.34 -17.60 1.55
C GLU A 48 8.34 -16.43 1.51
N GLU A 49 8.35 -15.58 2.53
CA GLU A 49 7.50 -14.39 2.63
C GLU A 49 7.74 -13.39 1.50
N ALA A 50 9.01 -13.08 1.16
CA ALA A 50 9.33 -12.15 0.08
C ALA A 50 8.94 -12.72 -1.30
N ILE A 51 9.13 -14.03 -1.50
CA ILE A 51 8.80 -14.70 -2.76
C ILE A 51 7.28 -14.81 -2.96
N GLU A 52 6.53 -15.18 -1.92
CA GLU A 52 5.06 -15.26 -1.95
C GLU A 52 4.46 -13.88 -2.22
N THR A 53 4.98 -12.85 -1.56
CA THR A 53 4.53 -11.46 -1.74
C THR A 53 4.73 -10.98 -3.19
N LEU A 54 5.92 -11.20 -3.77
CA LEU A 54 6.22 -10.84 -5.17
C LEU A 54 5.24 -11.43 -6.18
N ALA A 55 4.76 -12.65 -5.93
CA ALA A 55 3.81 -13.35 -6.78
C ALA A 55 2.33 -13.06 -6.43
N ALA A 56 2.04 -12.42 -5.30
CA ALA A 56 0.70 -12.25 -4.78
C ALA A 56 -0.13 -11.20 -5.54
N GLU A 57 -1.15 -11.66 -6.26
CA GLU A 57 -2.07 -10.77 -6.97
C GLU A 57 -2.68 -9.71 -6.04
N LEU A 58 -2.67 -8.43 -6.44
CA LEU A 58 -3.31 -7.34 -5.70
C LEU A 58 -4.81 -7.66 -5.50
N LYS A 59 -5.26 -7.70 -4.25
CA LYS A 59 -6.61 -8.16 -3.86
C LYS A 59 -7.62 -7.04 -3.67
N LEU A 60 -7.19 -5.88 -3.16
CA LEU A 60 -8.04 -4.71 -2.95
C LEU A 60 -7.58 -3.53 -3.82
N ALA A 61 -7.99 -3.47 -5.09
CA ALA A 61 -7.55 -2.42 -6.01
C ALA A 61 -8.29 -1.06 -5.85
N GLY A 62 -8.47 -0.57 -4.62
CA GLY A 62 -9.07 0.74 -4.31
C GLY A 62 -10.47 0.68 -3.71
N LYS A 63 -11.04 1.85 -3.38
CA LYS A 63 -12.25 1.97 -2.55
C LYS A 63 -13.53 1.38 -3.17
N ARG A 64 -13.63 1.35 -4.51
CA ARG A 64 -14.78 0.76 -5.22
C ARG A 64 -14.52 -0.65 -5.74
N SER A 65 -13.34 -1.21 -5.45
CA SER A 65 -12.99 -2.55 -5.88
C SER A 65 -13.58 -3.59 -4.93
N VAL A 66 -14.15 -4.65 -5.51
CA VAL A 66 -14.53 -5.85 -4.76
C VAL A 66 -13.28 -6.65 -4.44
N HIS A 67 -13.13 -7.05 -3.18
CA HIS A 67 -12.00 -7.83 -2.73
C HIS A 67 -12.00 -9.22 -3.41
N LYS A 68 -10.88 -9.62 -4.00
CA LYS A 68 -10.81 -10.86 -4.82
C LYS A 68 -11.12 -12.14 -4.06
N ASP A 69 -10.84 -12.19 -2.76
CA ASP A 69 -11.12 -13.38 -1.95
C ASP A 69 -12.62 -13.59 -1.71
N SER A 70 -13.44 -12.55 -1.82
CA SER A 70 -14.90 -12.70 -1.80
C SER A 70 -15.41 -13.58 -2.96
N LYS A 71 -14.64 -13.65 -4.06
CA LYS A 71 -14.99 -14.30 -5.33
C LYS A 71 -16.21 -13.70 -6.05
N LEU A 72 -16.78 -12.62 -5.52
CA LEU A 72 -17.96 -11.96 -6.06
C LEU A 72 -17.64 -10.95 -7.19
N ASP A 73 -16.37 -10.59 -7.38
CA ASP A 73 -15.91 -9.72 -8.47
C ASP A 73 -16.20 -10.36 -9.85
N LYS A 74 -15.96 -11.67 -9.97
CA LYS A 74 -16.18 -12.45 -11.19
C LYS A 74 -17.66 -12.62 -11.53
N ASP A 75 -18.53 -12.48 -10.54
CA ASP A 75 -19.98 -12.58 -10.67
C ASP A 75 -20.63 -11.22 -10.96
N GLY A 76 -19.83 -10.19 -11.24
CA GLY A 76 -20.32 -8.83 -11.52
C GLY A 76 -20.69 -8.05 -10.26
N GLY A 77 -20.16 -8.45 -9.10
CA GLY A 77 -20.30 -7.72 -7.85
C GLY A 77 -19.68 -6.32 -7.94
N HIS A 78 -20.32 -5.37 -7.27
CA HIS A 78 -19.80 -4.03 -7.07
C HIS A 78 -20.01 -3.59 -5.62
N ILE A 79 -19.16 -2.70 -5.13
CA ILE A 79 -19.33 -2.14 -3.78
C ILE A 79 -20.66 -1.41 -3.69
N PHE A 80 -21.41 -1.72 -2.63
CA PHE A 80 -22.69 -1.10 -2.35
C PHE A 80 -22.48 0.36 -1.92
N GLU A 81 -23.20 1.25 -2.57
CA GLU A 81 -23.22 2.69 -2.26
C GLU A 81 -24.65 3.15 -1.98
N LYS A 82 -24.82 3.96 -0.94
CA LYS A 82 -26.11 4.55 -0.60
C LYS A 82 -25.92 5.93 0.00
N ASP A 83 -26.68 6.92 -0.50
CA ASP A 83 -26.66 8.30 0.00
C ASP A 83 -25.24 8.92 0.05
N GLY A 84 -24.39 8.56 -0.93
CA GLY A 84 -22.99 9.00 -1.03
C GLY A 84 -22.02 8.31 -0.07
N ILE A 85 -22.47 7.30 0.68
CA ILE A 85 -21.63 6.45 1.53
C ILE A 85 -21.20 5.22 0.72
N ILE A 86 -19.90 4.95 0.72
CA ILE A 86 -19.33 3.75 0.12
C ILE A 86 -19.08 2.73 1.22
N TYR A 87 -19.78 1.59 1.19
CA TYR A 87 -19.68 0.56 2.23
C TYR A 87 -18.50 -0.39 1.97
N ASN A 88 -17.29 0.17 2.05
CA ASN A 88 -16.02 -0.54 2.02
C ASN A 88 -15.09 0.11 3.03
N CYS A 89 -14.46 -0.71 3.88
CA CYS A 89 -13.48 -0.23 4.84
C CYS A 89 -12.33 -1.21 4.97
N ALA A 90 -11.12 -0.69 4.94
CA ALA A 90 -9.90 -1.37 5.31
C ALA A 90 -9.37 -0.73 6.59
N CYS A 91 -8.96 -1.54 7.57
CA CYS A 91 -8.46 -1.10 8.86
C CYS A 91 -7.15 -1.83 9.20
N SER A 92 -6.32 -1.21 10.01
CA SER A 92 -5.04 -1.77 10.47
C SER A 92 -4.76 -1.43 11.93
N ILE A 93 -3.92 -2.24 12.57
CA ILE A 93 -3.33 -1.95 13.86
C ILE A 93 -1.94 -2.57 13.95
N CYS A 94 -0.99 -1.79 14.44
CA CYS A 94 0.32 -2.27 14.84
C CYS A 94 0.56 -1.90 16.32
N GLU A 95 0.86 -2.91 17.13
CA GLU A 95 1.25 -2.81 18.53
C GLU A 95 2.41 -3.77 18.79
N LEU A 96 3.62 -3.27 18.57
CA LEU A 96 4.88 -4.00 18.66
C LEU A 96 5.11 -4.60 20.05
N GLY A 97 4.61 -3.95 21.12
CA GLY A 97 4.76 -4.45 22.49
C GLY A 97 3.96 -5.73 22.78
N SER A 98 2.93 -6.00 21.99
CA SER A 98 2.10 -7.22 22.10
C SER A 98 2.18 -8.11 20.85
N GLU A 99 3.15 -7.85 19.98
CA GLU A 99 3.34 -8.56 18.70
C GLU A 99 2.08 -8.58 17.82
N MET A 100 1.25 -7.54 17.93
CA MET A 100 0.00 -7.45 17.17
C MET A 100 0.21 -6.59 15.93
N ASN A 101 0.16 -7.21 14.75
CA ASN A 101 0.18 -6.53 13.45
C ASN A 101 -0.94 -7.11 12.57
N GLN A 102 -2.09 -6.45 12.55
CA GLN A 102 -3.33 -7.01 12.00
C GLN A 102 -4.03 -6.05 11.04
N PHE A 103 -4.78 -6.63 10.11
CA PHE A 103 -5.71 -5.92 9.25
C PHE A 103 -7.14 -6.42 9.44
N CYS A 104 -8.10 -5.60 9.00
CA CYS A 104 -9.49 -5.99 8.83
C CYS A 104 -10.06 -5.31 7.57
N ILE A 105 -10.73 -6.09 6.73
CA ILE A 105 -11.46 -5.61 5.55
C ILE A 105 -12.92 -6.00 5.72
N MET A 106 -13.81 -5.05 5.46
CA MET A 106 -15.24 -5.29 5.43
C MET A 106 -15.87 -4.58 4.22
N GLN A 107 -16.73 -5.28 3.49
CA GLN A 107 -17.36 -4.76 2.28
C GLN A 107 -18.82 -5.19 2.21
N LEU A 108 -19.72 -4.26 1.88
CA LEU A 108 -21.02 -4.63 1.32
C LEU A 108 -20.91 -4.68 -0.19
N ILE A 109 -21.25 -5.83 -0.78
CA ILE A 109 -21.09 -6.13 -2.20
C ILE A 109 -22.46 -6.46 -2.77
N MET A 110 -22.88 -5.73 -3.80
CA MET A 110 -24.14 -5.92 -4.51
C MET A 110 -23.90 -6.73 -5.80
N LEU A 111 -24.59 -7.86 -5.94
CA LEU A 111 -24.63 -8.62 -7.20
C LEU A 111 -25.73 -8.08 -8.15
N PRO A 112 -25.66 -8.37 -9.46
CA PRO A 112 -26.63 -7.89 -10.46
C PRO A 112 -28.10 -8.22 -10.14
N GLU A 113 -28.36 -9.32 -9.43
CA GLU A 113 -29.70 -9.76 -9.02
C GLU A 113 -30.25 -9.03 -7.78
N LYS A 114 -29.61 -7.94 -7.36
CA LYS A 114 -29.93 -7.20 -6.13
C LYS A 114 -29.78 -8.04 -4.86
N GLN A 115 -28.85 -9.00 -4.90
CA GLN A 115 -28.45 -9.79 -3.75
C GLN A 115 -27.22 -9.13 -3.11
N LEU A 116 -27.39 -8.73 -1.86
CA LEU A 116 -26.39 -8.01 -1.09
C LEU A 116 -25.63 -9.00 -0.21
N HIS A 117 -24.31 -8.93 -0.26
CA HIS A 117 -23.41 -9.76 0.52
C HIS A 117 -22.55 -8.90 1.42
N LEU A 118 -22.22 -9.40 2.61
CA LEU A 118 -21.22 -8.82 3.49
C LEU A 118 -19.97 -9.70 3.43
N PHE A 119 -18.89 -9.15 2.90
CA PHE A 119 -17.56 -9.75 3.01
C PHE A 119 -16.85 -9.20 4.22
N TYR A 120 -16.24 -10.08 5.01
CA TYR A 120 -15.43 -9.72 6.17
C TYR A 120 -14.18 -10.59 6.21
N LYS A 121 -13.04 -9.95 6.40
CA LYS A 121 -11.75 -10.61 6.53
C LYS A 121 -10.91 -9.93 7.61
N LYS A 122 -10.30 -10.69 8.52
CA LYS A 122 -9.46 -10.14 9.59
C LYS A 122 -8.35 -11.12 9.93
N GLY A 123 -7.12 -10.63 10.00
CA GLY A 123 -5.98 -11.48 10.30
C GLY A 123 -4.67 -10.74 10.47
N PRO A 124 -3.59 -11.47 10.79
CA PRO A 124 -2.24 -10.93 10.77
C PRO A 124 -1.81 -10.49 9.37
N ILE A 125 -1.16 -9.33 9.28
CA ILE A 125 -0.65 -8.80 8.02
C ILE A 125 0.47 -9.72 7.49
N GLY A 126 0.43 -10.03 6.19
CA GLY A 126 1.39 -10.94 5.54
C GLY A 126 1.12 -12.43 5.75
N HIS A 127 0.11 -12.79 6.55
CA HIS A 127 -0.16 -14.18 6.94
C HIS A 127 -1.61 -14.55 6.61
N ASP A 128 -1.93 -14.49 5.32
CA ASP A 128 -3.30 -14.63 4.80
C ASP A 128 -4.00 -15.93 5.23
N GLN A 129 -3.23 -17.01 5.30
CA GLN A 129 -3.74 -18.33 5.67
C GLN A 129 -4.23 -18.41 7.13
N MET A 130 -3.88 -17.42 7.96
CA MET A 130 -4.32 -17.29 9.35
C MET A 130 -5.51 -16.34 9.52
N ALA A 131 -6.00 -15.72 8.43
CA ALA A 131 -7.10 -14.78 8.50
C ALA A 131 -8.45 -15.50 8.70
N GLU A 132 -9.28 -14.93 9.55
CA GLU A 132 -10.71 -15.22 9.56
C GLU A 132 -11.32 -14.58 8.31
N GLU A 133 -12.01 -15.37 7.49
CA GLU A 133 -12.67 -14.92 6.28
C GLU A 133 -14.11 -15.45 6.22
N ARG A 134 -15.05 -14.57 5.87
CA ARG A 134 -16.46 -14.93 5.67
C ARG A 134 -17.14 -14.05 4.62
N VAL A 135 -18.06 -14.68 3.89
CA VAL A 135 -19.03 -14.02 3.00
C VAL A 135 -20.41 -14.42 3.48
N GLU A 136 -21.23 -13.44 3.85
CA GLU A 136 -22.61 -13.65 4.30
C GLU A 136 -23.59 -13.09 3.28
N ASP A 137 -24.58 -13.89 2.88
CA ASP A 137 -25.66 -13.48 1.99
C ASP A 137 -26.81 -12.85 2.80
N PHE A 138 -27.09 -11.58 2.53
CA PHE A 138 -28.21 -10.82 3.12
C PHE A 138 -29.41 -10.73 2.17
N GLY A 139 -29.34 -11.31 0.97
CA GLY A 139 -30.37 -11.23 -0.05
C GLY A 139 -30.74 -9.78 -0.35
N ASN A 140 -32.02 -9.44 -0.19
CA ASN A 140 -32.52 -8.07 -0.39
C ASN A 140 -32.68 -7.28 0.93
N CYS A 141 -32.19 -7.78 2.07
CA CYS A 141 -32.32 -7.17 3.38
C CYS A 141 -31.28 -6.05 3.62
N VAL A 142 -31.37 -4.99 2.82
CA VAL A 142 -30.39 -3.88 2.80
C VAL A 142 -30.16 -3.26 4.18
N ASN A 143 -31.23 -3.00 4.95
CA ASN A 143 -31.10 -2.35 6.25
C ASN A 143 -30.38 -3.22 7.28
N ASP A 144 -30.53 -4.54 7.20
CA ASP A 144 -29.90 -5.46 8.13
C ASP A 144 -28.41 -5.61 7.81
N ALA A 145 -28.06 -5.65 6.51
CA ALA A 145 -26.67 -5.64 6.06
C ALA A 145 -25.94 -4.35 6.46
N ILE A 146 -26.58 -3.17 6.30
CA ILE A 146 -26.02 -1.87 6.72
C ILE A 146 -25.80 -1.84 8.24
N LYS A 147 -26.75 -2.34 9.03
CA LYS A 147 -26.62 -2.41 10.50
C LYS A 147 -25.48 -3.32 10.91
N GLU A 148 -25.34 -4.49 10.29
CA GLU A 148 -24.27 -5.43 10.62
C GLU A 148 -22.90 -4.87 10.21
N PHE A 149 -22.79 -4.25 9.04
CA PHE A 149 -21.58 -3.56 8.63
C PHE A 149 -21.17 -2.48 9.63
N ALA A 150 -22.11 -1.61 10.03
CA ALA A 150 -21.84 -0.55 11.00
C ALA A 150 -21.46 -1.11 12.38
N ARG A 151 -22.11 -2.20 12.82
CA ARG A 151 -21.79 -2.90 14.07
C ARG A 151 -20.36 -3.45 14.04
N LEU A 152 -19.94 -4.09 12.96
CA LEU A 152 -18.59 -4.61 12.80
C LEU A 152 -17.54 -3.49 12.77
N PHE A 153 -17.83 -2.40 12.06
CA PHE A 153 -16.95 -1.23 12.05
C PHE A 153 -16.78 -0.65 13.45
N GLU A 154 -17.86 -0.48 14.21
CA GLU A 154 -17.82 -0.01 15.59
C GLU A 154 -17.10 -1.01 16.50
N GLU A 155 -17.30 -2.31 16.31
CA GLU A 155 -16.59 -3.33 17.07
C GLU A 155 -15.07 -3.25 16.83
N VAL A 156 -14.64 -3.09 15.58
CA VAL A 156 -13.24 -3.08 15.18
C VAL A 156 -12.52 -1.78 15.55
N THR A 157 -13.19 -0.64 15.36
CA THR A 157 -12.58 0.70 15.49
C THR A 157 -13.04 1.46 16.73
N GLY A 158 -14.17 1.08 17.30
CA GLY A 158 -14.86 1.80 18.37
C GLY A 158 -15.56 3.09 17.91
N ASN A 159 -15.66 3.36 16.62
CA ASN A 159 -16.26 4.61 16.10
C ASN A 159 -17.50 4.28 15.25
N GLU A 160 -18.37 5.28 15.03
CA GLU A 160 -19.48 5.14 14.09
C GLU A 160 -18.98 5.23 12.64
N PHE A 161 -19.51 4.38 11.76
CA PHE A 161 -19.05 4.30 10.37
C PHE A 161 -19.42 5.53 9.53
N GLU A 162 -20.66 6.02 9.63
CA GLU A 162 -21.14 7.09 8.76
C GLU A 162 -20.40 8.43 8.99
N PRO A 163 -20.18 8.91 10.23
CA PRO A 163 -19.35 10.11 10.47
C PRO A 163 -17.91 9.95 9.99
N TRP A 164 -17.34 8.75 10.11
CA TRP A 164 -16.05 8.44 9.53
C TRP A 164 -16.08 8.56 8.00
N GLU A 165 -17.03 7.92 7.33
CA GLU A 165 -17.02 7.87 5.88
C GLU A 165 -17.33 9.23 5.23
N ARG A 166 -18.23 10.02 5.84
CA ARG A 166 -18.63 11.34 5.32
C ARG A 166 -17.66 12.46 5.67
N GLU A 167 -17.26 12.54 6.93
CA GLU A 167 -16.53 13.69 7.49
C GLU A 167 -15.11 13.34 7.89
N LYS A 168 -14.74 12.05 7.79
CA LYS A 168 -13.45 11.53 8.27
C LYS A 168 -13.26 11.82 9.76
N LYS A 169 -14.36 11.94 10.50
CA LYS A 169 -14.38 12.13 11.95
C LYS A 169 -14.04 10.81 12.62
N PHE A 170 -12.93 10.81 13.35
CA PHE A 170 -12.40 9.60 13.98
C PHE A 170 -11.64 9.92 15.26
N GLU A 171 -11.79 9.08 16.27
CA GLU A 171 -11.01 9.12 17.49
C GLU A 171 -10.33 7.75 17.70
N LYS A 172 -8.99 7.73 17.71
CA LYS A 172 -8.23 6.49 17.91
C LYS A 172 -8.43 5.98 19.34
N LYS A 173 -9.05 4.80 19.47
CA LYS A 173 -9.20 4.10 20.75
C LYS A 173 -8.05 3.14 21.00
N SER A 174 -7.71 2.93 22.27
CA SER A 174 -6.69 1.96 22.68
C SER A 174 -7.07 0.55 22.21
N MET A 175 -6.09 -0.19 21.67
CA MET A 175 -6.25 -1.56 21.13
C MET A 175 -7.35 -1.75 20.07
N LYS A 176 -7.85 -0.66 19.47
CA LYS A 176 -8.80 -0.70 18.34
C LYS A 176 -8.11 -0.32 17.03
N MET A 177 -8.57 -0.88 15.91
CA MET A 177 -7.96 -0.63 14.62
C MET A 177 -8.24 0.79 14.12
N TYR A 178 -7.35 1.29 13.27
CA TYR A 178 -7.47 2.56 12.58
C TYR A 178 -8.00 2.31 11.16
N PRO A 179 -9.05 3.00 10.70
CA PRO A 179 -9.54 2.88 9.34
C PRO A 179 -8.65 3.65 8.36
N LEU A 180 -8.21 2.96 7.30
CA LEU A 180 -7.41 3.52 6.23
C LEU A 180 -8.32 4.22 5.21
N ASP A 181 -8.04 5.48 4.89
CA ASP A 181 -8.82 6.19 3.88
C ASP A 181 -8.26 5.88 2.49
N MET A 182 -8.94 4.96 1.80
CA MET A 182 -8.58 4.50 0.46
C MET A 182 -9.18 5.42 -0.60
N ASP A 183 -8.46 5.63 -1.70
CA ASP A 183 -8.91 6.43 -2.84
C ASP A 183 -9.85 5.62 -3.75
N VAL A 184 -10.74 6.33 -4.45
CA VAL A 184 -11.62 5.81 -5.50
C VAL A 184 -10.90 5.65 -6.85
N GLY A 185 -9.64 6.07 -6.94
CA GLY A 185 -8.77 5.89 -8.09
C GLY A 185 -8.37 4.44 -8.35
N PHE A 186 -7.50 4.24 -9.35
CA PHE A 186 -6.95 2.93 -9.71
C PHE A 186 -5.47 2.85 -9.36
N ASP A 187 -5.04 1.66 -8.97
CA ASP A 187 -3.65 1.45 -8.56
C ASP A 187 -2.86 1.46 -9.84
N VAL A 188 -1.75 2.20 -9.88
CA VAL A 188 -0.84 2.12 -11.03
C VAL A 188 -0.35 0.69 -11.24
N ARG A 189 -0.29 -0.15 -10.19
CA ARG A 189 -0.08 -1.59 -10.31
C ARG A 189 -1.19 -2.29 -11.07
N HIS A 190 -2.44 -1.84 -10.98
CA HIS A 190 -3.57 -2.39 -11.74
C HIS A 190 -3.60 -1.87 -13.19
N GLY A 191 -3.08 -0.65 -13.44
CA GLY A 191 -3.04 -0.01 -14.77
C GLY A 191 -1.79 -0.31 -15.62
N GLY A 192 -0.73 -0.87 -15.01
CA GLY A 192 0.47 -1.32 -15.73
C GLY A 192 0.18 -2.53 -16.62
N ALA A 193 0.86 -2.63 -17.76
CA ALA A 193 0.67 -3.78 -18.64
C ALA A 193 1.41 -5.00 -18.09
N ALA A 194 0.70 -6.11 -17.90
CA ALA A 194 1.31 -7.40 -17.54
C ALA A 194 2.36 -7.81 -18.59
N LEU A 195 3.37 -8.60 -18.21
CA LEU A 195 4.49 -8.98 -19.09
C LEU A 195 4.02 -9.55 -20.45
N ARG A 196 2.93 -10.32 -20.44
CA ARG A 196 2.30 -10.91 -21.64
C ARG A 196 1.60 -9.86 -22.51
N GLN A 197 0.94 -8.87 -21.89
CA GLN A 197 0.33 -7.74 -22.61
C GLN A 197 1.39 -6.81 -23.19
N LEU A 198 2.49 -6.57 -22.47
CA LEU A 198 3.65 -5.83 -22.96
C LEU A 198 4.30 -6.51 -24.16
N GLY A 199 4.40 -7.84 -24.16
CA GLY A 199 4.90 -8.61 -25.30
C GLY A 199 4.03 -8.44 -26.56
N ALA A 200 2.71 -8.52 -26.41
CA ALA A 200 1.76 -8.31 -27.50
C ALA A 200 1.73 -6.86 -27.99
N ALA A 201 1.75 -5.88 -27.07
CA ALA A 201 1.80 -4.46 -27.39
C ALA A 201 3.10 -4.10 -28.13
N ALA A 202 4.25 -4.60 -27.67
CA ALA A 202 5.55 -4.39 -28.32
C ALA A 202 5.60 -5.01 -29.73
N ALA A 203 4.96 -6.15 -29.95
CA ALA A 203 4.89 -6.79 -31.27
C ALA A 203 4.11 -5.98 -32.32
N HIS A 204 3.20 -5.10 -31.87
CA HIS A 204 2.40 -4.22 -32.73
C HIS A 204 2.79 -2.73 -32.59
N CYS A 205 3.83 -2.44 -31.81
CA CYS A 205 4.29 -1.08 -31.54
C CYS A 205 5.06 -0.52 -32.75
N LYS A 206 4.68 0.68 -33.21
CA LYS A 206 5.36 1.38 -34.32
C LYS A 206 6.49 2.30 -33.85
N LEU A 207 6.71 2.38 -32.54
CA LEU A 207 7.79 3.18 -31.97
C LEU A 207 9.13 2.53 -32.24
N ASP A 208 10.19 3.34 -32.21
CA ASP A 208 11.55 2.84 -32.29
C ASP A 208 11.76 1.73 -31.23
N PRO A 209 12.47 0.63 -31.56
CA PRO A 209 12.70 -0.47 -30.62
C PRO A 209 13.28 -0.05 -29.27
N ALA A 210 14.14 0.99 -29.23
CA ALA A 210 14.68 1.51 -27.98
C ALA A 210 13.59 2.21 -27.13
N ILE A 211 12.69 2.95 -27.76
CA ILE A 211 11.55 3.61 -27.10
C ILE A 211 10.54 2.56 -26.61
N SER A 212 10.22 1.57 -27.46
CA SER A 212 9.32 0.48 -27.07
C SER A 212 9.89 -0.36 -25.92
N PHE A 213 11.21 -0.56 -25.89
CA PHE A 213 11.88 -1.24 -24.78
C PHE A 213 11.81 -0.40 -23.50
N LEU A 214 12.08 0.90 -23.57
CA LEU A 214 11.98 1.81 -22.43
C LEU A 214 10.55 1.83 -21.85
N LEU A 215 9.54 2.02 -22.69
CA LEU A 215 8.13 1.97 -22.28
C LEU A 215 7.76 0.64 -21.65
N LYS A 216 8.28 -0.48 -22.18
CA LYS A 216 8.08 -1.80 -21.60
C LYS A 216 8.65 -1.92 -20.18
N GLN A 217 9.77 -1.27 -19.90
CA GLN A 217 10.34 -1.24 -18.55
C GLN A 217 9.55 -0.29 -17.64
N LEU A 218 9.30 0.94 -18.06
CA LEU A 218 8.64 1.97 -17.24
C LEU A 218 7.16 1.64 -16.93
N CYS A 219 6.45 1.00 -17.86
CA CYS A 219 5.04 0.66 -17.74
C CYS A 219 4.80 -0.79 -17.30
N GLY A 220 5.85 -1.52 -16.91
CA GLY A 220 5.75 -2.90 -16.44
C GLY A 220 5.36 -2.97 -14.97
N GLN A 221 4.22 -3.62 -14.69
CA GLN A 221 3.71 -3.82 -13.34
C GLN A 221 4.73 -4.53 -12.42
N GLU A 222 5.49 -5.47 -12.97
CA GLU A 222 6.45 -6.28 -12.20
C GLU A 222 7.49 -5.43 -11.47
N ILE A 223 8.06 -4.41 -12.12
CA ILE A 223 9.12 -3.60 -11.50
C ILE A 223 8.60 -2.86 -10.25
N TYR A 224 7.35 -2.39 -10.29
CA TYR A 224 6.71 -1.76 -9.13
C TYR A 224 6.41 -2.77 -8.03
N ARG A 225 5.95 -3.98 -8.38
CA ARG A 225 5.75 -5.07 -7.41
C ARG A 225 7.07 -5.45 -6.74
N TYR A 226 8.13 -5.63 -7.52
CA TYR A 226 9.48 -5.89 -7.01
C TYR A 226 9.96 -4.81 -6.03
N ALA A 227 9.87 -3.54 -6.42
CA ALA A 227 10.26 -2.43 -5.54
C ALA A 227 9.44 -2.43 -4.23
N LEU A 228 8.12 -2.60 -4.32
CA LEU A 228 7.25 -2.63 -3.15
C LEU A 228 7.53 -3.81 -2.21
N THR A 229 7.81 -5.00 -2.74
CA THR A 229 8.12 -6.17 -1.91
C THR A 229 9.45 -6.00 -1.18
N GLU A 230 10.50 -5.54 -1.86
CA GLU A 230 11.80 -5.24 -1.23
C GLU A 230 11.62 -4.25 -0.07
N MET A 231 10.74 -3.27 -0.24
CA MET A 231 10.40 -2.28 0.78
C MET A 231 9.46 -2.79 1.88
N ALA A 232 9.01 -4.05 1.83
CA ALA A 232 7.98 -4.62 2.71
C ALA A 232 6.63 -3.87 2.67
N GLN A 233 6.33 -3.23 1.55
CA GLN A 233 5.14 -2.41 1.32
C GLN A 233 4.16 -3.03 0.31
N ASP A 234 4.49 -4.20 -0.24
CA ASP A 234 3.57 -4.93 -1.10
C ASP A 234 2.57 -5.71 -0.24
N LEU A 235 1.48 -5.03 0.09
CA LEU A 235 0.35 -5.59 0.82
C LEU A 235 -0.82 -5.79 -0.15
N PRO A 236 -1.08 -7.04 -0.60
CA PRO A 236 -2.17 -7.32 -1.54
C PRO A 236 -3.54 -6.90 -1.01
N ASP A 237 -3.76 -7.06 0.30
CA ASP A 237 -4.99 -6.72 1.00
C ASP A 237 -5.06 -5.22 1.36
N LEU A 238 -3.92 -4.55 1.59
CA LEU A 238 -3.83 -3.16 2.04
C LEU A 238 -2.86 -2.32 1.19
N PRO A 239 -3.20 -1.99 -0.06
CA PRO A 239 -2.29 -1.25 -0.91
C PRO A 239 -2.04 0.17 -0.41
N VAL A 240 -0.86 0.45 0.11
CA VAL A 240 -0.48 1.79 0.61
C VAL A 240 -0.51 2.86 -0.50
N GLY A 241 -0.24 2.47 -1.75
CA GLY A 241 -0.36 3.37 -2.92
C GLY A 241 -1.80 3.81 -3.25
N MET A 242 -2.80 3.31 -2.51
CA MET A 242 -4.20 3.68 -2.62
C MET A 242 -4.68 4.60 -1.50
N LEU A 243 -3.81 5.05 -0.61
CA LEU A 243 -4.21 5.95 0.46
C LEU A 243 -4.51 7.35 -0.12
N THR A 244 -5.56 8.01 0.37
CA THR A 244 -5.92 9.37 -0.07
C THR A 244 -4.88 10.40 0.38
N ASP A 245 -4.78 11.52 -0.34
CA ASP A 245 -3.98 12.68 0.10
C ASP A 245 -4.31 13.13 1.53
N LEU A 246 -5.57 12.99 1.95
CA LEU A 246 -5.98 13.31 3.31
C LEU A 246 -5.35 12.35 4.33
N HIS A 247 -5.29 11.05 4.02
CA HIS A 247 -4.60 10.07 4.85
C HIS A 247 -3.10 10.36 4.93
N LEU A 248 -2.48 10.71 3.81
CA LEU A 248 -1.07 11.07 3.75
C LEU A 248 -0.76 12.30 4.60
N LYS A 249 -1.60 13.34 4.52
CA LYS A 249 -1.49 14.53 5.37
C LYS A 249 -1.59 14.21 6.86
N ARG A 250 -2.48 13.29 7.26
CA ARG A 250 -2.54 12.81 8.65
C ARG A 250 -1.25 12.11 9.07
N GLY A 251 -0.67 11.31 8.17
CA GLY A 251 0.65 10.72 8.37
C GLY A 251 1.73 11.78 8.61
N GLU A 252 1.74 12.84 7.80
CA GLU A 252 2.65 13.98 7.96
C GLU A 252 2.44 14.72 9.29
N GLU A 253 1.19 15.01 9.67
CA GLU A 253 0.85 15.65 10.95
C GLU A 253 1.37 14.85 12.14
N VAL A 254 1.22 13.52 12.08
CA VAL A 254 1.69 12.58 13.10
C VAL A 254 3.22 12.53 13.16
N LEU A 255 3.91 12.53 12.02
CA LEU A 255 5.39 12.64 11.99
C LEU A 255 5.87 13.94 12.61
N LEU A 256 5.21 15.07 12.29
CA LEU A 256 5.56 16.37 12.85
C LEU A 256 5.33 16.42 14.37
N GLU A 257 4.29 15.75 14.86
CA GLU A 257 4.07 15.56 16.30
C GLU A 257 5.23 14.80 16.94
N TRP A 258 5.64 13.69 16.35
CA TRP A 258 6.73 12.89 16.90
C TRP A 258 8.06 13.60 16.89
N ILE A 259 8.35 14.42 15.87
CA ILE A 259 9.59 15.20 15.84
C ILE A 259 9.65 16.10 17.07
N ARG A 260 8.54 16.78 17.39
CA ARG A 260 8.45 17.64 18.58
C ARG A 260 8.59 16.82 19.88
N ASP A 261 7.92 15.68 19.96
CA ASP A 261 7.95 14.83 21.17
C ASP A 261 9.35 14.23 21.40
N ALA A 262 10.02 13.78 20.33
CA ALA A 262 11.36 13.22 20.38
C ALA A 262 12.42 14.25 20.74
N GLU A 263 12.29 15.51 20.29
CA GLU A 263 13.18 16.61 20.71
C GLU A 263 13.07 16.91 22.21
N ALA A 264 11.90 16.70 22.81
CA ALA A 264 11.66 16.91 24.23
C ALA A 264 12.01 15.70 25.11
N ALA A 265 12.32 14.55 24.50
CA ALA A 265 12.48 13.28 25.19
C ALA A 265 13.89 13.06 25.75
N PRO A 266 14.04 12.21 26.78
CA PRO A 266 15.35 11.74 27.21
C PRO A 266 16.09 11.01 26.08
N GLU A 267 17.41 11.18 25.97
CA GLU A 267 18.23 10.51 24.95
C GLU A 267 18.25 8.98 25.10
N SER A 268 18.04 8.45 26.31
CA SER A 268 18.05 7.01 26.59
C SER A 268 17.27 6.64 27.84
N GLY A 269 17.02 5.33 27.99
CA GLY A 269 16.33 4.73 29.13
C GLY A 269 14.86 4.38 28.85
N PRO A 270 14.15 3.83 29.84
CA PRO A 270 12.82 3.23 29.63
C PRO A 270 11.77 4.19 29.07
N ALA A 271 11.84 5.48 29.42
CA ALA A 271 10.92 6.50 28.90
C ALA A 271 11.17 6.79 27.41
N ALA A 272 12.44 6.81 26.99
CA ALA A 272 12.81 6.97 25.58
C ALA A 272 12.37 5.73 24.78
N ASP A 273 12.59 4.53 25.31
CA ASP A 273 12.16 3.28 24.67
C ASP A 273 10.63 3.23 24.48
N ALA A 274 9.86 3.62 25.51
CA ALA A 274 8.41 3.67 25.43
C ALA A 274 7.92 4.66 24.37
N LEU A 275 8.54 5.84 24.29
CA LEU A 275 8.24 6.83 23.26
C LEU A 275 8.49 6.28 21.84
N TRP A 276 9.65 5.66 21.62
CA TRP A 276 10.01 5.08 20.32
C TRP A 276 9.07 3.95 19.90
N ILE A 277 8.63 3.12 20.85
CA ILE A 277 7.61 2.09 20.61
C ILE A 277 6.28 2.74 20.22
N GLU A 278 5.81 3.74 20.98
CA GLU A 278 4.54 4.42 20.70
C GLU A 278 4.55 5.08 19.31
N ILE A 279 5.63 5.78 18.98
CA ILE A 279 5.87 6.38 17.67
C ILE A 279 5.77 5.31 16.58
N SER A 280 6.50 4.20 16.74
CA SER A 280 6.53 3.13 15.75
C SER A 280 5.15 2.47 15.57
N ASN A 281 4.44 2.22 16.67
CA ASN A 281 3.08 1.66 16.64
C ASN A 281 2.11 2.55 15.87
N LYS A 282 2.13 3.87 16.13
CA LYS A 282 1.30 4.83 15.43
C LYS A 282 1.66 4.87 13.93
N TRP A 283 2.95 4.81 13.57
CA TRP A 283 3.39 4.78 12.17
C TRP A 283 2.87 3.58 11.41
N PHE A 284 3.17 2.38 11.89
CA PHE A 284 2.81 1.14 11.21
C PHE A 284 1.31 0.83 11.31
N THR A 285 0.58 1.52 12.19
CA THR A 285 -0.88 1.55 12.15
C THR A 285 -1.39 2.37 10.95
N LEU A 286 -0.80 3.53 10.66
CA LEU A 286 -1.21 4.39 9.54
C LEU A 286 -0.68 3.91 8.18
N PHE A 287 0.51 3.32 8.18
CA PHE A 287 1.23 2.81 7.01
C PHE A 287 1.63 1.36 7.26
N PRO A 288 0.68 0.42 7.03
CA PRO A 288 0.88 -0.98 7.37
C PRO A 288 2.02 -1.60 6.57
N THR A 289 2.69 -2.59 7.17
CA THR A 289 3.78 -3.35 6.56
C THR A 289 3.77 -4.77 7.09
N THR A 290 4.33 -5.72 6.35
CA THR A 290 4.58 -7.08 6.84
C THR A 290 5.66 -7.13 7.91
N ARG A 291 6.60 -6.16 7.92
CA ARG A 291 7.80 -6.17 8.78
C ARG A 291 7.92 -4.90 9.63
N PRO A 292 6.98 -4.64 10.57
CA PRO A 292 7.09 -3.45 11.41
C PRO A 292 8.27 -3.61 12.39
N TYR A 293 8.92 -2.50 12.73
CA TYR A 293 10.08 -2.51 13.62
C TYR A 293 10.06 -1.29 14.55
N ILE A 294 10.84 -1.31 15.63
CA ILE A 294 10.95 -0.14 16.51
C ILE A 294 11.97 0.83 15.88
N MET A 295 11.50 2.00 15.45
CA MET A 295 12.35 3.11 15.02
C MET A 295 13.04 3.73 16.25
N ARG A 296 14.36 3.96 16.17
CA ARG A 296 15.21 4.43 17.28
C ARG A 296 16.05 5.64 16.88
N GLY A 297 15.41 6.65 16.29
CA GLY A 297 16.06 7.91 15.93
C GLY A 297 15.57 8.51 14.62
N PHE A 298 15.90 9.79 14.43
CA PHE A 298 15.44 10.58 13.29
C PHE A 298 15.91 10.06 11.93
N GLU A 299 17.09 9.43 11.86
CA GLU A 299 17.60 8.83 10.61
C GLU A 299 16.69 7.71 10.11
N GLN A 300 16.29 6.79 11.00
CA GLN A 300 15.40 5.69 10.65
C GLN A 300 13.99 6.17 10.28
N ILE A 301 13.52 7.26 10.89
CA ILE A 301 12.28 7.92 10.48
C ILE A 301 12.44 8.48 9.06
N ALA A 302 13.50 9.26 8.82
CA ALA A 302 13.73 9.90 7.53
C ALA A 302 13.83 8.87 6.39
N ASP A 303 14.53 7.77 6.62
CA ASP A 303 14.63 6.68 5.64
C ASP A 303 13.28 6.01 5.40
N ASN A 304 12.51 5.76 6.47
CA ASN A 304 11.17 5.20 6.34
C ASN A 304 10.22 6.13 5.58
N VAL A 305 10.23 7.43 5.88
CA VAL A 305 9.43 8.44 5.17
C VAL A 305 9.85 8.54 3.70
N ARG A 306 11.15 8.52 3.39
CA ARG A 306 11.64 8.50 2.00
C ARG A 306 11.15 7.28 1.24
N LEU A 307 11.16 6.12 1.89
CA LEU A 307 10.62 4.87 1.34
C LEU A 307 9.14 5.07 0.97
N HIS A 308 8.30 5.54 1.88
CA HIS A 308 6.88 5.79 1.58
C HIS A 308 6.66 6.90 0.54
N ALA A 309 7.40 8.01 0.59
CA ALA A 309 7.26 9.12 -0.36
C ALA A 309 7.60 8.70 -1.80
N THR A 310 8.57 7.79 -1.98
CA THR A 310 8.91 7.21 -3.30
C THR A 310 7.75 6.40 -3.88
N LEU A 311 6.90 5.82 -3.03
CA LEU A 311 5.72 5.03 -3.46
C LEU A 311 4.47 5.88 -3.70
N LEU A 312 4.37 7.01 -2.98
CA LEU A 312 3.21 7.89 -2.97
C LEU A 312 3.33 9.05 -3.97
N THR A 313 4.51 9.26 -4.55
CA THR A 313 4.68 10.20 -5.65
C THR A 313 4.11 9.57 -6.92
N PRO A 314 3.03 10.11 -7.50
CA PRO A 314 2.56 9.63 -8.78
C PRO A 314 3.70 9.82 -9.79
N SER A 315 3.98 8.78 -10.57
CA SER A 315 4.91 8.88 -11.69
C SER A 315 4.50 10.11 -12.51
N PRO A 316 5.43 11.03 -12.88
CA PRO A 316 5.11 12.29 -13.58
C PRO A 316 4.57 12.09 -15.01
N ILE A 317 4.13 10.88 -15.35
CA ILE A 317 3.51 10.50 -16.60
C ILE A 317 2.00 10.39 -16.37
N SER A 318 1.35 11.55 -16.24
CA SER A 318 -0.09 11.74 -16.39
C SER A 318 -0.36 12.93 -17.29
#